data_AF-A0A665W233-F1
#
_entry.id   AF-A0A665W233-F1
#
_cell.length_a   1.000
_cell.length_b   1.000
_cell.length_c   1.000
_cell.angle_alpha   90.00
_cell.angle_beta   90.00
_cell.angle_gamma   90.00
#
_symmetry.space_group_name_H-M   'P 1'
#
loop_
_entity.id
_entity.type
_entity.pdbx_description
1 polymer ?
#
loop_
_entity_poly.entity_id
_entity_poly.type
_entity_poly.pdbx_seq_one_letter_code
_entity_poly.pdbx_strand_id
1 'polypeptide(L)'
;MINSTFLTFNTSFDPLGASCSLSRSEFIDLAWSLVGCGSKEEYGLLFDSVVVTQEHRGLLLDNDSLCSFLLRELSDKVKNASPRSAPCWKPLRTLTSPHRDQLQKVKSSGRYLTVSKGGTVGLRDGEDMSLLHTHRLQNSTFAPKALWVTDVVLLHNTDKIAVSFTSKEVCFYDISSKLDFNCKYKLQGLKFTPWCLDYWVDPSQPDQAVLSIGDVGGQVSALYFTPAQISLFEKPSLTMDSDSAGVILWDELVKGKHFSCHIVTHQVHTPAWVRKVRYLSSLEAFVSCSTRPQSSMVIGWWEKESRNLRVTSFFTKRGVWDVDHHPGLNLIATAGVDHQVLLWNPYVTSKPVCALSGHTCPVVAVCFMQTKQQLLSYSKDKVLCLWDVSSQQCVHRLAGVFPKTQEDTHTLLFLHEERQLLLLSFNSLLLLLGTQKEEKRTSSHDHPVTCVLYNSLFRQVCGGAVRDIHS
;
A
#
# COMPACT_ATOMS: atom_id res chain seq x y z
N MET A 1 -1.40 -36.76 -44.45
CA MET A 1 -2.25 -35.54 -44.48
C MET A 1 -2.19 -34.94 -43.10
N ILE A 2 -1.56 -33.78 -42.96
CA ILE A 2 -1.45 -33.05 -41.69
C ILE A 2 -2.80 -32.35 -41.52
N ASN A 3 -3.66 -32.84 -40.63
CA ASN A 3 -4.86 -32.12 -40.24
C ASN A 3 -4.40 -30.88 -39.47
N SER A 4 -4.48 -29.71 -40.08
CA SER A 4 -4.30 -28.42 -39.41
C SER A 4 -5.49 -28.21 -38.47
N THR A 5 -5.25 -28.27 -37.17
CA THR A 5 -6.24 -27.99 -36.13
C THR A 5 -6.39 -26.48 -35.94
N PHE A 6 -7.62 -25.97 -36.05
CA PHE A 6 -7.95 -24.56 -35.91
C PHE A 6 -9.02 -24.38 -34.82
N LEU A 7 -8.86 -23.37 -33.96
CA LEU A 7 -9.92 -22.93 -33.04
C LEU A 7 -10.76 -21.87 -33.73
N THR A 8 -12.06 -22.12 -33.88
CA THR A 8 -13.03 -21.18 -34.49
C THR A 8 -13.84 -20.46 -33.41
N PHE A 9 -13.88 -19.13 -33.49
CA PHE A 9 -14.53 -18.20 -32.57
C PHE A 9 -15.71 -17.49 -33.26
N ASN A 10 -16.78 -17.21 -32.53
CA ASN A 10 -17.78 -16.22 -32.92
C ASN A 10 -17.50 -14.89 -32.21
N THR A 11 -17.43 -13.80 -32.98
CA THR A 11 -17.38 -12.44 -32.42
C THR A 11 -18.82 -11.96 -32.17
N SER A 12 -19.20 -11.81 -30.90
CA SER A 12 -20.51 -11.26 -30.52
C SER A 12 -20.64 -9.73 -30.71
N PHE A 13 -19.69 -9.11 -31.43
CA PHE A 13 -19.60 -7.65 -31.59
C PHE A 13 -19.39 -7.17 -33.05
N ASP A 14 -19.68 -7.99 -34.06
CA ASP A 14 -19.64 -7.56 -35.47
C ASP A 14 -20.96 -7.87 -36.19
N PRO A 15 -21.60 -6.94 -36.93
CA PRO A 15 -22.89 -7.18 -37.60
C PRO A 15 -22.84 -8.18 -38.77
N LEU A 16 -21.65 -8.73 -39.09
CA LEU A 16 -21.40 -9.55 -40.27
C LEU A 16 -21.04 -11.02 -39.97
N GLY A 17 -21.06 -11.46 -38.69
CA GLY A 17 -21.00 -12.89 -38.36
C GLY A 17 -19.80 -13.66 -38.94
N ALA A 18 -18.63 -13.03 -39.03
CA ALA A 18 -17.43 -13.69 -39.50
C ALA A 18 -16.79 -14.49 -38.36
N SER A 19 -16.78 -15.82 -38.48
CA SER A 19 -16.05 -16.70 -37.57
C SER A 19 -14.55 -16.49 -37.73
N CYS A 20 -13.84 -16.11 -36.68
CA CYS A 20 -12.38 -16.01 -36.69
C CYS A 20 -11.79 -17.39 -36.38
N SER A 21 -10.86 -17.90 -37.17
CA SER A 21 -10.16 -19.16 -36.86
C SER A 21 -8.69 -18.88 -36.52
N LEU A 22 -8.25 -19.16 -35.29
CA LEU A 22 -6.84 -19.03 -34.91
C LEU A 22 -6.13 -20.37 -35.06
N SER A 23 -4.94 -20.33 -35.65
CA SER A 23 -3.99 -21.43 -35.60
C SER A 23 -3.34 -21.53 -34.21
N ARG A 24 -2.80 -22.71 -33.89
CA ARG A 24 -2.10 -22.96 -32.62
C ARG A 24 -1.00 -21.93 -32.32
N SER A 25 -0.22 -21.55 -33.34
CA SER A 25 0.85 -20.56 -33.19
C SER A 25 0.31 -19.15 -32.91
N GLU A 26 -0.73 -18.73 -33.62
CA GLU A 26 -1.33 -17.40 -33.44
C GLU A 26 -1.98 -17.27 -32.06
N PHE A 27 -2.65 -18.32 -31.57
CA PHE A 27 -3.22 -18.35 -30.23
C PHE A 27 -2.14 -18.23 -29.14
N ILE A 28 -1.05 -19.00 -29.26
CA ILE A 28 0.05 -18.96 -28.28
C ILE A 28 0.68 -17.57 -28.24
N ASP A 29 0.93 -16.95 -29.40
CA ASP A 29 1.59 -15.63 -29.45
C ASP A 29 0.66 -14.50 -28.96
N LEU A 30 -0.64 -14.56 -29.27
CA LEU A 30 -1.63 -13.61 -28.75
C LEU A 30 -1.87 -13.77 -27.25
N ALA A 31 -2.06 -15.00 -26.76
CA ALA A 31 -2.27 -15.27 -25.34
C ALA A 31 -1.02 -14.93 -24.51
N TRP A 32 0.17 -15.26 -25.03
CA TRP A 32 1.45 -14.92 -24.40
C TRP A 32 1.66 -13.41 -24.32
N SER A 33 1.38 -12.68 -25.39
CA SER A 33 1.56 -11.22 -25.42
C SER A 33 0.57 -10.46 -24.52
N LEU A 34 -0.65 -10.99 -24.34
CA LEU A 34 -1.68 -10.35 -23.51
C LEU A 34 -1.55 -10.67 -22.01
N VAL A 35 -1.21 -11.91 -21.65
CA VAL A 35 -1.17 -12.37 -20.25
C VAL A 35 0.23 -12.26 -19.64
N GLY A 36 1.28 -12.39 -20.44
CA GLY A 36 2.67 -12.15 -20.04
C GLY A 36 3.23 -13.08 -18.95
N CYS A 37 2.53 -14.17 -18.60
CA CYS A 37 2.90 -15.10 -17.53
C CYS A 37 2.83 -16.56 -18.01
N GLY A 38 3.76 -17.44 -17.59
CA GLY A 38 3.79 -18.88 -17.93
C GLY A 38 4.95 -19.27 -18.86
N SER A 39 4.85 -20.36 -19.62
CA SER A 39 5.71 -20.64 -20.79
C SER A 39 4.88 -20.83 -22.06
N LYS A 40 5.44 -20.57 -23.25
CA LYS A 40 4.73 -20.80 -24.53
C LYS A 40 4.26 -22.25 -24.70
N GLU A 41 4.95 -23.20 -24.08
CA GLU A 41 4.60 -24.63 -24.08
C GLU A 41 3.31 -24.88 -23.27
N GLU A 42 3.10 -24.17 -22.17
CA GLU A 42 1.88 -24.24 -21.36
C GLU A 42 0.65 -23.72 -22.10
N TYR A 43 0.81 -22.65 -22.89
CA TYR A 43 -0.25 -22.16 -23.78
C TYR A 43 -0.54 -23.13 -24.94
N GLY A 44 0.47 -23.87 -25.40
CA GLY A 44 0.29 -24.97 -26.34
C GLY A 44 -0.54 -26.10 -25.76
N LEU A 45 -0.27 -26.52 -24.53
CA LEU A 45 -1.06 -27.55 -23.83
C LEU A 45 -2.51 -27.11 -23.56
N LEU A 46 -2.72 -25.80 -23.29
CA LEU A 46 -4.06 -25.21 -23.18
C LEU A 46 -4.83 -25.23 -24.52
N PHE A 47 -4.15 -24.93 -25.63
CA PHE A 47 -4.75 -25.05 -26.96
C PHE A 47 -5.17 -26.50 -27.24
N ASP A 48 -4.26 -27.44 -26.96
CA ASP A 48 -4.49 -28.86 -27.22
C ASP A 48 -5.63 -29.42 -26.33
N SER A 49 -5.75 -28.96 -25.07
CA SER A 49 -6.86 -29.37 -24.19
C SER A 49 -8.23 -28.84 -24.66
N VAL A 50 -8.28 -27.59 -25.13
CA VAL A 50 -9.51 -26.99 -25.68
C VAL A 50 -9.93 -27.70 -26.97
N VAL A 51 -9.00 -28.02 -27.87
CA VAL A 51 -9.28 -28.77 -29.11
C VAL A 51 -9.82 -30.18 -28.83
N VAL A 52 -9.22 -30.90 -27.87
CA VAL A 52 -9.69 -32.25 -27.48
C VAL A 52 -11.12 -32.20 -26.93
N THR A 53 -11.49 -31.16 -26.19
CA THR A 53 -12.87 -30.99 -25.72
C THR A 53 -13.86 -30.62 -26.83
N GLN A 54 -13.38 -30.01 -27.91
CA GLN A 54 -14.19 -29.62 -29.07
C GLN A 54 -14.62 -30.86 -29.89
N GLU A 55 -13.72 -31.83 -30.08
CA GLU A 55 -14.02 -33.10 -30.79
C GLU A 55 -15.10 -33.94 -30.08
N HIS A 56 -15.25 -33.82 -28.76
CA HIS A 56 -16.25 -34.56 -28.00
C HIS A 56 -17.63 -33.88 -27.91
N ARG A 57 -17.75 -32.59 -28.26
CA ARG A 57 -19.01 -31.84 -28.09
C ARG A 57 -19.56 -31.14 -29.33
N GLY A 58 -18.85 -31.11 -30.45
CA GLY A 58 -19.37 -30.54 -31.71
C GLY A 58 -19.89 -29.10 -31.59
N LEU A 59 -19.40 -28.36 -30.60
CA LEU A 59 -19.90 -27.04 -30.21
C LEU A 59 -18.85 -25.98 -30.54
N LEU A 60 -19.27 -24.98 -31.32
CA LEU A 60 -18.57 -23.71 -31.49
C LEU A 60 -18.48 -23.03 -30.11
N LEU A 61 -17.27 -22.65 -29.70
CA LEU A 61 -17.03 -21.99 -28.41
C LEU A 61 -17.39 -20.51 -28.52
N ASP A 62 -18.32 -20.08 -27.68
CA ASP A 62 -18.62 -18.66 -27.47
C ASP A 62 -17.48 -18.04 -26.65
N ASN A 63 -17.07 -16.79 -26.92
CA ASN A 63 -15.90 -16.17 -26.27
C ASN A 63 -15.99 -16.22 -24.73
N ASP A 64 -17.19 -16.05 -24.18
CA ASP A 64 -17.43 -16.11 -22.73
C ASP A 64 -17.17 -17.50 -22.14
N SER A 65 -17.44 -18.56 -22.89
CA SER A 65 -17.22 -19.94 -22.45
C SER A 65 -15.73 -20.28 -22.36
N LEU A 66 -14.93 -19.78 -23.30
CA LEU A 66 -13.47 -19.93 -23.33
C LEU A 66 -12.81 -19.11 -22.24
N CYS A 67 -13.24 -17.86 -22.02
CA CYS A 67 -12.80 -17.05 -20.90
C CYS A 67 -13.12 -17.71 -19.55
N SER A 68 -14.32 -18.30 -19.40
CA SER A 68 -14.69 -19.03 -18.18
C SER A 68 -13.85 -20.28 -17.95
N PHE A 69 -13.49 -21.00 -19.02
CA PHE A 69 -12.64 -22.19 -18.96
C PHE A 69 -11.20 -21.82 -18.61
N LEU A 70 -10.63 -20.81 -19.27
CA LEU A 70 -9.29 -20.31 -18.97
C LEU A 70 -9.19 -19.75 -17.54
N LEU A 71 -10.19 -19.00 -17.09
CA LEU A 71 -10.25 -18.51 -15.71
C LEU A 71 -10.31 -19.65 -14.70
N ARG A 72 -11.03 -20.73 -15.02
CA ARG A 72 -11.12 -21.92 -14.16
C ARG A 72 -9.80 -22.69 -14.12
N GLU A 73 -9.17 -22.96 -15.26
CA GLU A 73 -7.86 -23.63 -15.35
C GLU A 73 -6.76 -22.82 -14.65
N LEU A 74 -6.73 -21.49 -14.86
CA LEU A 74 -5.81 -20.60 -14.17
C LEU A 74 -6.11 -20.56 -12.65
N SER A 75 -7.38 -20.54 -12.25
CA SER A 75 -7.78 -20.61 -10.84
C SER A 75 -7.34 -21.92 -10.20
N ASP A 76 -7.50 -23.05 -10.88
CA ASP A 76 -7.13 -24.37 -10.36
C ASP A 76 -5.60 -24.55 -10.35
N LYS A 77 -4.87 -23.99 -11.32
CA LYS A 77 -3.38 -23.91 -11.28
C LYS A 77 -2.87 -23.00 -10.16
N VAL A 78 -3.54 -21.88 -9.87
CA VAL A 78 -3.19 -21.00 -8.73
C VAL A 78 -3.46 -21.69 -7.39
N LYS A 79 -4.54 -22.48 -7.27
CA LYS A 79 -4.81 -23.30 -6.07
C LYS A 79 -3.80 -24.45 -5.90
N ASN A 80 -3.29 -24.98 -7.01
CA ASN A 80 -2.33 -26.09 -7.03
C ASN A 80 -0.86 -25.63 -6.97
N ALA A 81 -0.58 -24.35 -7.19
CA ALA A 81 0.71 -23.76 -6.85
C ALA A 81 0.88 -23.85 -5.33
N SER A 82 2.01 -24.39 -4.89
CA SER A 82 2.31 -24.65 -3.48
C SER A 82 1.90 -23.49 -2.58
N PRO A 83 1.39 -23.75 -1.35
CA PRO A 83 1.03 -22.68 -0.44
C PRO A 83 2.25 -21.78 -0.24
N ARG A 84 2.17 -20.54 -0.75
CA ARG A 84 3.21 -19.53 -0.56
C ARG A 84 3.42 -19.40 0.95
N SER A 85 4.63 -19.70 1.43
CA SER A 85 4.85 -19.89 2.87
C SER A 85 4.44 -18.64 3.64
N ALA A 86 3.60 -18.85 4.66
CA ALA A 86 3.16 -17.78 5.52
C ALA A 86 4.36 -17.31 6.36
N PRO A 87 4.58 -15.99 6.55
CA PRO A 87 5.59 -15.52 7.46
C PRO A 87 5.29 -16.03 8.88
N CYS A 88 6.23 -16.78 9.47
CA CYS A 88 6.19 -17.10 10.89
C CYS A 88 6.45 -15.81 11.67
N TRP A 89 5.52 -15.39 12.52
CA TRP A 89 5.65 -14.16 13.30
C TRP A 89 6.35 -14.44 14.63
N LYS A 90 7.36 -13.64 14.96
CA LYS A 90 7.98 -13.64 16.29
C LYS A 90 6.96 -13.20 17.35
N PRO A 91 7.16 -13.57 18.62
CA PRO A 91 6.35 -13.06 19.72
C PRO A 91 6.29 -11.54 19.72
N LEU A 92 5.10 -11.01 19.97
CA LEU A 92 4.82 -9.58 20.01
C LEU A 92 5.74 -8.87 21.01
N ARG A 93 6.43 -7.82 20.56
CA ARG A 93 7.23 -6.96 21.44
C ARG A 93 6.51 -5.63 21.63
N THR A 94 6.26 -5.27 22.89
CA THR A 94 5.76 -3.93 23.23
C THR A 94 6.97 -3.00 23.38
N LEU A 95 6.99 -1.92 22.60
CA LEU A 95 8.05 -0.92 22.66
C LEU A 95 7.67 0.17 23.67
N THR A 96 8.63 0.58 24.50
CA THR A 96 8.44 1.61 25.53
C THR A 96 8.15 2.96 24.88
N SER A 97 6.93 3.47 25.00
CA SER A 97 6.59 4.82 24.57
C SER A 97 6.83 5.80 25.71
N PRO A 98 7.54 6.92 25.47
CA PRO A 98 7.70 7.98 26.48
C PRO A 98 6.40 8.79 26.69
N HIS A 99 5.30 8.46 25.99
CA HIS A 99 4.10 9.29 25.90
C HIS A 99 2.81 8.50 26.10
N ARG A 100 1.80 9.16 26.68
CA ARG A 100 0.46 8.61 26.95
C ARG A 100 -0.50 8.66 25.75
N ASP A 101 -0.12 9.23 24.61
CA ASP A 101 -1.05 9.46 23.48
C ASP A 101 -0.48 9.09 22.10
N GLN A 102 -1.43 8.87 21.17
CA GLN A 102 -1.37 8.37 19.78
C GLN A 102 -0.05 8.61 19.03
N LEU A 103 0.49 7.56 18.40
CA LEU A 103 1.76 7.61 17.65
C LEU A 103 1.55 7.54 16.14
N GLN A 104 1.93 8.60 15.41
CA GLN A 104 2.10 8.60 13.95
C GLN A 104 3.57 8.54 13.59
N LYS A 105 3.92 7.87 12.49
CA LYS A 105 5.30 7.46 12.23
C LYS A 105 5.78 7.70 10.82
N VAL A 106 7.07 8.03 10.79
CA VAL A 106 7.77 8.48 9.60
C VAL A 106 9.19 7.88 9.63
N LYS A 107 9.63 7.20 8.56
CA LYS A 107 10.95 6.55 8.45
C LYS A 107 11.91 7.48 7.72
N SER A 108 13.07 7.77 8.31
CA SER A 108 14.24 8.36 7.60
C SER A 108 15.43 7.42 7.73
N SER A 109 16.09 7.09 6.61
CA SER A 109 17.44 6.47 6.51
C SER A 109 18.03 5.88 7.81
N GLY A 110 17.54 4.69 8.20
CA GLY A 110 18.09 3.93 9.33
C GLY A 110 17.57 4.32 10.73
N ARG A 111 16.56 5.20 10.85
CA ARG A 111 15.91 5.57 12.12
C ARG A 111 14.39 5.63 11.96
N TYR A 112 13.69 5.46 13.07
CA TYR A 112 12.24 5.58 13.11
C TYR A 112 11.83 6.83 13.89
N LEU A 113 11.03 7.68 13.27
CA LEU A 113 10.40 8.82 13.92
C LEU A 113 9.04 8.39 14.44
N THR A 114 8.73 8.80 15.67
CA THR A 114 7.41 8.61 16.28
C THR A 114 6.93 9.93 16.80
N VAL A 115 5.72 10.35 16.44
CA VAL A 115 5.17 11.64 16.86
C VAL A 115 3.89 11.38 17.63
N SER A 116 3.83 11.93 18.83
CA SER A 116 2.64 11.89 19.68
C SER A 116 1.63 12.95 19.27
N LYS A 117 0.35 12.71 19.54
CA LYS A 117 -0.72 13.72 19.40
C LYS A 117 -0.39 15.05 20.07
N GLY A 118 0.36 15.04 21.18
CA GLY A 118 0.80 16.25 21.89
C GLY A 118 1.99 16.98 21.26
N GLY A 119 2.46 16.56 20.07
CA GLY A 119 3.57 17.19 19.37
C GLY A 119 4.95 16.79 19.88
N THR A 120 5.06 15.73 20.68
CA THR A 120 6.36 15.20 21.10
C THR A 120 6.84 14.14 20.12
N VAL A 121 8.05 14.32 19.60
CA VAL A 121 8.73 13.51 18.59
C VAL A 121 9.80 12.67 19.28
N GLY A 122 9.64 11.35 19.22
CA GLY A 122 10.63 10.36 19.65
C GLY A 122 11.40 9.79 18.46
N LEU A 123 12.71 9.97 18.45
CA LEU A 123 13.65 9.32 17.53
C LEU A 123 14.04 7.95 18.09
N ARG A 124 13.93 6.91 17.25
CA ARG A 124 14.27 5.54 17.58
C ARG A 124 15.35 4.98 16.67
N ASP A 125 16.15 4.11 17.25
CA ASP A 125 17.17 3.37 16.52
C ASP A 125 16.56 2.45 15.46
N GLY A 126 17.25 2.25 14.34
CA GLY A 126 16.77 1.46 13.21
C GLY A 126 16.87 -0.05 13.39
N GLU A 127 17.75 -0.51 14.28
CA GLU A 127 18.02 -1.93 14.51
C GLU A 127 17.18 -2.46 15.66
N ASP A 128 17.34 -1.84 16.84
CA ASP A 128 16.70 -2.32 18.07
C ASP A 128 15.39 -1.60 18.41
N MET A 129 15.03 -0.56 17.65
CA MET A 129 13.84 0.27 17.92
C MET A 129 13.84 0.95 19.30
N SER A 130 15.00 1.01 19.94
CA SER A 130 15.23 1.68 21.22
C SER A 130 15.03 3.19 21.06
N LEU A 131 14.49 3.83 22.08
CA LEU A 131 14.28 5.28 22.08
C LEU A 131 15.63 5.99 22.30
N LEU A 132 16.06 6.79 21.33
CA LEU A 132 17.30 7.54 21.39
C LEU A 132 17.05 8.92 22.02
N HIS A 133 16.19 9.72 21.40
CA HIS A 133 15.93 11.11 21.79
C HIS A 133 14.45 11.43 21.72
N THR A 134 14.02 12.37 22.56
CA THR A 134 12.65 12.87 22.60
C THR A 134 12.70 14.39 22.58
N HIS A 135 12.01 15.00 21.62
CA HIS A 135 11.96 16.44 21.45
C HIS A 135 10.51 16.90 21.29
N ARG A 136 10.14 18.06 21.82
CA ARG A 136 8.79 18.61 21.65
C ARG A 136 8.81 19.65 20.54
N LEU A 137 7.96 19.48 19.53
CA LEU A 137 7.82 20.46 18.46
C LEU A 137 7.37 21.79 19.06
N GLN A 138 8.12 22.84 18.75
CA GLN A 138 7.74 24.19 19.09
C GLN A 138 6.98 24.79 17.90
N ASN A 139 5.86 25.45 18.19
CA ASN A 139 5.18 26.31 17.23
C ASN A 139 4.98 27.66 17.92
N SER A 140 5.56 28.73 17.36
CA SER A 140 5.46 30.08 17.92
C SER A 140 4.06 30.68 17.84
N THR A 141 3.15 30.12 17.04
CA THR A 141 1.81 30.70 16.80
C THR A 141 0.84 30.43 17.96
N PHE A 142 1.03 29.35 18.73
CA PHE A 142 0.13 28.98 19.82
C PHE A 142 0.87 28.36 21.00
N ALA A 143 0.32 28.51 22.21
CA ALA A 143 0.88 27.88 23.39
C ALA A 143 0.95 26.33 23.21
N PRO A 144 2.07 25.67 23.56
CA PRO A 144 2.31 24.25 23.27
C PRO A 144 1.28 23.26 23.83
N LYS A 145 0.43 23.68 24.77
CA LYS A 145 -0.60 22.85 25.42
C LYS A 145 -1.89 22.71 24.60
N ALA A 146 -2.09 23.52 23.56
CA ALA A 146 -3.35 23.57 22.80
C ALA A 146 -3.27 22.99 21.37
N LEU A 147 -2.09 22.56 20.93
CA LEU A 147 -1.87 22.05 19.57
C LEU A 147 -1.86 20.52 19.55
N TRP A 148 -2.78 19.93 18.79
CA TRP A 148 -2.76 18.49 18.51
C TRP A 148 -2.23 18.25 17.11
N VAL A 149 -1.26 17.35 17.01
CA VAL A 149 -0.77 16.81 15.74
C VAL A 149 -1.83 15.87 15.18
N THR A 150 -2.19 16.10 13.93
CA THR A 150 -3.18 15.29 13.19
C THR A 150 -2.51 14.24 12.31
N ASP A 151 -1.40 14.59 11.65
CA ASP A 151 -0.60 13.67 10.83
C ASP A 151 0.81 14.20 10.58
N VAL A 152 1.75 13.29 10.27
CA VAL A 152 3.16 13.59 9.99
C VAL A 152 3.67 12.75 8.82
N VAL A 153 4.44 13.36 7.92
CA VAL A 153 5.06 12.67 6.78
C VAL A 153 6.53 13.06 6.60
N LEU A 154 7.38 12.15 6.11
CA LEU A 154 8.79 12.44 5.80
C LEU A 154 8.88 13.06 4.43
N LEU A 155 9.66 14.13 4.32
CA LEU A 155 10.18 14.63 3.08
C LEU A 155 11.60 14.11 2.90
N HIS A 156 11.71 12.86 2.43
CA HIS A 156 12.95 12.09 2.41
C HIS A 156 14.02 12.66 1.47
N ASN A 157 13.65 13.51 0.51
CA ASN A 157 14.58 14.21 -0.38
C ASN A 157 15.17 15.50 0.22
N THR A 158 14.62 16.02 1.33
CA THR A 158 15.02 17.32 1.90
C THR A 158 15.34 17.27 3.40
N ASP A 159 15.42 16.06 3.99
CA ASP A 159 15.62 15.81 5.42
C ASP A 159 14.68 16.62 6.33
N LYS A 160 13.42 16.79 5.89
CA LYS A 160 12.38 17.53 6.61
C LYS A 160 11.20 16.64 6.93
N ILE A 161 10.42 17.01 7.94
CA ILE A 161 9.08 16.46 8.18
C ILE A 161 8.03 17.54 7.94
N ALA A 162 6.90 17.17 7.35
CA ALA A 162 5.69 17.97 7.39
C ALA A 162 4.79 17.46 8.49
N VAL A 163 4.33 18.36 9.35
CA VAL A 163 3.47 18.08 10.50
C VAL A 163 2.20 18.91 10.35
N SER A 164 1.05 18.24 10.34
CA SER A 164 -0.25 18.89 10.33
C SER A 164 -0.80 19.06 11.74
N PHE A 165 -1.51 20.17 11.98
CA PHE A 165 -2.05 20.52 13.28
C PHE A 165 -3.55 20.84 13.23
N THR A 166 -4.21 20.65 14.37
CA THR A 166 -5.60 21.08 14.58
C THR A 166 -5.83 22.59 14.39
N SER A 167 -4.78 23.40 14.45
CA SER A 167 -4.79 24.85 14.20
C SER A 167 -5.00 25.25 12.74
N LYS A 168 -5.26 24.29 11.83
CA LYS A 168 -5.41 24.53 10.38
C LYS A 168 -4.12 25.01 9.73
N GLU A 169 -3.01 24.41 10.17
CA GLU A 169 -1.66 24.73 9.69
C GLU A 169 -0.91 23.44 9.36
N VAL A 170 0.02 23.53 8.41
CA VAL A 170 1.04 22.49 8.17
C VAL A 170 2.41 23.14 8.33
N CYS A 171 3.22 22.62 9.26
CA CYS A 171 4.56 23.14 9.50
C CYS A 171 5.61 22.15 8.99
N PHE A 172 6.70 22.69 8.44
CA PHE A 172 7.84 21.94 7.94
C PHE A 172 9.00 22.11 8.90
N TYR A 173 9.46 21.00 9.50
CA TYR A 173 10.58 20.98 10.43
C TYR A 173 11.79 20.33 9.80
N ASP A 174 12.96 20.90 10.05
CA ASP A 174 14.24 20.33 9.68
C ASP A 174 14.64 19.21 10.64
N ILE A 175 15.14 18.09 10.11
CA ILE A 175 15.58 16.91 10.86
C ILE A 175 17.10 16.73 10.73
N SER A 176 17.78 17.51 9.89
CA SER A 176 19.22 17.40 9.67
C SER A 176 20.02 17.63 10.97
N SER A 177 19.59 18.58 11.80
CA SER A 177 20.12 18.80 13.15
C SER A 177 19.56 17.76 14.11
N LYS A 178 20.38 16.76 14.47
CA LYS A 178 20.03 15.68 15.42
C LYS A 178 19.56 16.15 16.81
N LEU A 179 19.70 17.43 17.13
CA LEU A 179 19.47 18.02 18.45
C LEU A 179 18.16 18.81 18.53
N ASP A 180 17.79 19.56 17.48
CA ASP A 180 16.63 20.47 17.49
C ASP A 180 15.80 20.34 16.21
N PHE A 181 14.48 20.29 16.36
CA PHE A 181 13.52 20.35 15.25
C PHE A 181 13.16 21.81 14.96
N ASN A 182 13.95 22.48 14.13
CA ASN A 182 13.69 23.87 13.77
C ASN A 182 12.57 23.97 12.72
N CYS A 183 11.56 24.79 12.98
CA CYS A 183 10.47 25.05 12.04
C CYS A 183 10.95 26.00 10.95
N LYS A 184 11.06 25.51 9.72
CA LYS A 184 11.52 26.31 8.56
C LYS A 184 10.38 27.04 7.87
N TYR A 185 9.26 26.34 7.67
CA TYR A 185 8.12 26.88 6.94
C TYR A 185 6.80 26.59 7.66
N LYS A 186 5.86 27.53 7.57
CA LYS A 186 4.49 27.37 8.06
C LYS A 186 3.51 27.67 6.94
N LEU A 187 2.70 26.69 6.59
CA LEU A 187 1.57 26.85 5.70
C LEU A 187 0.33 27.20 6.53
N GLN A 188 -0.16 28.43 6.39
CA GLN A 188 -1.27 28.98 7.16
C GLN A 188 -2.46 29.36 6.26
N GLY A 189 -3.65 29.43 6.85
CA GLY A 189 -4.86 29.85 6.13
C GLY A 189 -5.64 28.71 5.48
N LEU A 190 -5.44 27.45 5.91
CA LEU A 190 -6.29 26.35 5.49
C LEU A 190 -7.73 26.56 6.02
N LYS A 191 -8.73 26.33 5.17
CA LYS A 191 -10.14 26.51 5.53
C LYS A 191 -10.58 25.55 6.64
N PHE A 192 -10.17 24.29 6.51
CA PHE A 192 -10.44 23.21 7.47
C PHE A 192 -9.14 22.62 8.00
N THR A 193 -9.25 21.85 9.07
CA THR A 193 -8.11 21.19 9.70
C THR A 193 -7.57 20.08 8.80
N PRO A 194 -6.29 20.10 8.41
CA PRO A 194 -5.65 18.99 7.71
C PRO A 194 -5.69 17.74 8.61
N TRP A 195 -6.17 16.62 8.10
CA TRP A 195 -6.35 15.38 8.85
C TRP A 195 -5.35 14.29 8.48
N CYS A 196 -4.99 14.19 7.20
CA CYS A 196 -4.05 13.19 6.71
C CYS A 196 -3.13 13.78 5.64
N LEU A 197 -1.88 13.31 5.62
CA LEU A 197 -0.82 13.74 4.73
C LEU A 197 -0.20 12.53 4.03
N ASP A 198 0.22 12.73 2.79
CA ASP A 198 1.07 11.78 2.07
C ASP A 198 2.08 12.54 1.21
N TYR A 199 3.30 12.01 1.11
CA TYR A 199 4.37 12.65 0.39
C TYR A 199 5.05 11.65 -0.52
N TRP A 200 5.11 12.00 -1.79
CA TRP A 200 5.76 11.21 -2.81
C TRP A 200 6.84 12.05 -3.50
N VAL A 201 7.93 11.39 -3.86
CA VAL A 201 9.02 11.98 -4.66
C VAL A 201 9.24 11.05 -5.84
N ASP A 202 9.48 11.64 -7.01
CA ASP A 202 9.81 10.87 -8.19
C ASP A 202 11.17 10.18 -8.01
N PRO A 203 11.24 8.82 -8.08
CA PRO A 203 12.50 8.10 -7.98
C PRO A 203 13.50 8.44 -9.08
N SER A 204 13.01 8.92 -10.23
CA SER A 204 13.84 9.31 -11.37
C SER A 204 14.27 10.78 -11.32
N GLN A 205 13.45 11.65 -10.71
CA GLN A 205 13.69 13.09 -10.59
C GLN A 205 13.37 13.59 -9.18
N PRO A 206 14.34 13.61 -8.24
CA PRO A 206 14.10 14.00 -6.85
C PRO A 206 13.63 15.46 -6.66
N ASP A 207 13.73 16.28 -7.71
CA ASP A 207 13.20 17.63 -7.81
C ASP A 207 11.68 17.69 -8.04
N GLN A 208 11.04 16.58 -8.38
CA GLN A 208 9.58 16.50 -8.47
C GLN A 208 9.04 15.78 -7.25
N ALA A 209 8.20 16.48 -6.50
CA ALA A 209 7.55 15.90 -5.33
C ALA A 209 6.10 16.35 -5.22
N VAL A 210 5.29 15.52 -4.58
CA VAL A 210 3.86 15.76 -4.38
C VAL A 210 3.54 15.57 -2.91
N LEU A 211 3.08 16.64 -2.26
CA LEU A 211 2.47 16.59 -0.92
C LEU A 211 0.95 16.61 -1.06
N SER A 212 0.32 15.52 -0.70
CA SER A 212 -1.13 15.39 -0.70
C SER A 212 -1.69 15.61 0.71
N ILE A 213 -2.78 16.37 0.82
CA ILE A 213 -3.40 16.80 2.07
C ILE A 213 -4.90 16.52 1.98
N GLY A 214 -5.44 15.74 2.93
CA GLY A 214 -6.87 15.56 3.12
C GLY A 214 -7.34 16.27 4.38
N ASP A 215 -8.47 16.97 4.34
CA ASP A 215 -9.01 17.72 5.48
C ASP A 215 -10.32 17.14 6.04
N VAL A 216 -10.76 17.69 7.18
CA VAL A 216 -12.06 17.34 7.78
C VAL A 216 -13.27 17.96 7.06
N GLY A 217 -13.07 18.89 6.14
CA GLY A 217 -14.14 19.46 5.31
C GLY A 217 -14.51 18.60 4.11
N GLY A 218 -13.69 17.60 3.78
CA GLY A 218 -13.84 16.77 2.59
C GLY A 218 -13.08 17.30 1.37
N GLN A 219 -12.20 18.29 1.55
CA GLN A 219 -11.26 18.74 0.53
C GLN A 219 -10.00 17.87 0.54
N VAL A 220 -9.57 17.51 -0.66
CA VAL A 220 -8.27 16.91 -0.92
C VAL A 220 -7.50 17.88 -1.78
N SER A 221 -6.27 18.20 -1.36
CA SER A 221 -5.37 19.12 -2.05
C SER A 221 -4.04 18.44 -2.29
N ALA A 222 -3.52 18.49 -3.52
CA ALA A 222 -2.18 18.03 -3.84
C ALA A 222 -1.32 19.22 -4.26
N LEU A 223 -0.20 19.40 -3.55
CA LEU A 223 0.84 20.38 -3.81
C LEU A 223 1.95 19.69 -4.57
N TYR A 224 2.15 20.09 -5.81
CA TYR A 224 3.24 19.61 -6.64
C TYR A 224 4.37 20.63 -6.58
N PHE A 225 5.58 20.17 -6.29
CA PHE A 225 6.77 21.00 -6.15
C PHE A 225 7.68 20.85 -7.37
N THR A 226 8.22 21.98 -7.81
CA THR A 226 9.20 22.10 -8.89
C THR A 226 10.11 23.31 -8.61
N PRO A 227 11.41 23.20 -8.26
CA PRO A 227 12.23 22.04 -7.89
C PRO A 227 12.24 21.75 -6.36
N ALA A 228 11.75 20.59 -5.96
CA ALA A 228 11.51 20.19 -4.57
C ALA A 228 12.78 20.01 -3.73
N GLN A 229 13.88 19.54 -4.33
CA GLN A 229 15.12 19.26 -3.58
C GLN A 229 15.87 20.55 -3.24
N ILE A 230 15.75 21.55 -4.13
CA ILE A 230 16.47 22.82 -4.05
C ILE A 230 15.66 23.86 -3.31
N SER A 231 14.36 23.98 -3.59
CA SER A 231 13.53 25.05 -3.04
C SER A 231 12.07 24.61 -2.87
N LEU A 232 11.78 23.90 -1.78
CA LEU A 232 10.38 23.65 -1.36
C LEU A 232 9.57 24.96 -1.36
N PHE A 233 10.01 25.93 -0.55
CA PHE A 233 9.40 27.26 -0.45
C PHE A 233 10.42 28.41 -0.39
N GLU A 234 11.70 28.15 -0.69
CA GLU A 234 12.75 29.17 -0.62
C GLU A 234 12.51 30.26 -1.67
N LYS A 235 12.41 31.52 -1.24
CA LYS A 235 12.40 32.68 -2.15
C LYS A 235 13.85 33.17 -2.34
N PRO A 236 14.35 33.38 -3.57
CA PRO A 236 15.73 33.79 -3.82
C PRO A 236 16.14 35.15 -3.24
N SER A 237 15.20 35.95 -2.70
CA SER A 237 15.40 37.38 -2.40
C SER A 237 15.22 37.79 -0.94
N LEU A 238 15.18 36.87 0.02
CA LEU A 238 15.08 37.23 1.45
C LEU A 238 16.28 36.66 2.22
N THR A 239 17.17 37.55 2.63
CA THR A 239 18.02 37.36 3.81
C THR A 239 17.09 37.14 5.01
N MET A 240 16.76 35.87 5.28
CA MET A 240 15.97 35.49 6.44
C MET A 240 16.82 35.69 7.69
N ASP A 241 16.36 36.54 8.61
CA ASP A 241 16.82 36.49 10.00
C ASP A 241 16.66 35.04 10.48
N SER A 242 17.77 34.42 10.90
CA SER A 242 17.97 32.97 10.95
C SER A 242 17.02 32.18 11.86
N ASP A 243 16.21 32.85 12.67
CA ASP A 243 15.37 32.25 13.71
C ASP A 243 13.85 32.28 13.43
N SER A 244 13.39 33.00 12.40
CA SER A 244 11.95 33.09 12.11
C SER A 244 11.52 32.15 10.98
N ALA A 245 10.52 31.31 11.24
CA ALA A 245 9.95 30.40 10.25
C ALA A 245 9.25 31.20 9.13
N GLY A 246 9.54 30.88 7.88
CA GLY A 246 8.89 31.49 6.72
C GLY A 246 7.39 31.15 6.68
N VAL A 247 6.53 32.16 6.66
CA VAL A 247 5.07 31.98 6.59
C VAL A 247 4.61 32.01 5.13
N ILE A 248 3.86 30.98 4.73
CA ILE A 248 3.26 30.84 3.41
C ILE A 248 1.75 30.80 3.60
N LEU A 249 1.04 31.70 2.92
CA LEU A 249 -0.41 31.76 2.99
C LEU A 249 -1.02 30.83 1.93
N TRP A 250 -1.97 29.99 2.34
CA TRP A 250 -2.68 29.06 1.48
C TRP A 250 -3.33 29.75 0.27
N ASP A 251 -3.95 30.91 0.50
CA ASP A 251 -4.58 31.71 -0.55
C ASP A 251 -3.58 32.20 -1.63
N GLU A 252 -2.31 32.37 -1.29
CA GLU A 252 -1.28 32.73 -2.26
C GLU A 252 -0.92 31.55 -3.16
N LEU A 253 -0.87 30.34 -2.59
CA LEU A 253 -0.59 29.12 -3.34
C LEU A 253 -1.76 28.78 -4.28
N VAL A 254 -3.01 28.91 -3.81
CA VAL A 254 -4.22 28.68 -4.63
C VAL A 254 -4.30 29.66 -5.80
N LYS A 255 -3.81 30.89 -5.63
CA LYS A 255 -3.71 31.90 -6.70
C LYS A 255 -2.55 31.63 -7.67
N GLY A 256 -1.76 30.57 -7.47
CA GLY A 256 -0.61 30.23 -8.31
C GLY A 256 0.54 31.23 -8.21
N LYS A 257 0.63 31.98 -7.10
CA LYS A 257 1.67 33.02 -6.92
C LYS A 257 3.04 32.47 -6.57
N HIS A 258 3.13 31.18 -6.21
CA HIS A 258 4.37 30.54 -5.85
C HIS A 258 5.02 29.93 -7.09
N PHE A 259 6.27 30.30 -7.38
CA PHE A 259 6.96 29.81 -8.58
C PHE A 259 7.39 28.35 -8.45
N SER A 260 7.59 27.85 -7.21
CA SER A 260 8.07 26.50 -6.97
C SER A 260 6.98 25.46 -6.72
N CYS A 261 5.70 25.85 -6.71
CA CYS A 261 4.63 24.94 -6.36
C CYS A 261 3.32 25.26 -7.09
N HIS A 262 2.64 24.22 -7.56
CA HIS A 262 1.26 24.31 -8.05
C HIS A 262 0.32 23.45 -7.21
N ILE A 263 -0.92 23.91 -7.06
CA ILE A 263 -1.94 23.24 -6.25
C ILE A 263 -3.10 22.79 -7.11
N VAL A 264 -3.58 21.58 -6.83
CA VAL A 264 -4.80 21.02 -7.41
C VAL A 264 -5.68 20.56 -6.26
N THR A 265 -6.99 20.80 -6.33
CA THR A 265 -7.90 20.41 -5.26
C THR A 265 -9.22 19.86 -5.78
N HIS A 266 -9.86 18.98 -5.02
CA HIS A 266 -11.27 18.62 -5.18
C HIS A 266 -11.97 18.54 -3.82
N GLN A 267 -13.30 18.72 -3.81
CA GLN A 267 -14.12 18.72 -2.59
C GLN A 267 -15.22 17.65 -2.61
N VAL A 268 -14.97 16.54 -3.29
CA VAL A 268 -15.96 15.47 -3.52
C VAL A 268 -16.43 14.78 -2.23
N HIS A 269 -15.62 14.75 -1.17
CA HIS A 269 -16.00 14.08 0.08
C HIS A 269 -16.96 14.89 0.97
N THR A 270 -17.20 16.16 0.65
CA THR A 270 -18.00 17.09 1.49
C THR A 270 -19.40 16.54 1.83
N PRO A 271 -19.91 16.75 3.06
CA PRO A 271 -19.25 17.22 4.30
C PRO A 271 -18.48 16.16 5.12
N ALA A 272 -18.13 15.00 4.57
CA ALA A 272 -17.44 13.96 5.32
C ALA A 272 -15.92 14.18 5.33
N TRP A 273 -15.28 13.72 6.41
CA TRP A 273 -13.84 13.86 6.59
C TRP A 273 -13.09 12.99 5.60
N VAL A 274 -11.97 13.50 5.06
CA VAL A 274 -11.01 12.67 4.36
C VAL A 274 -10.26 11.84 5.39
N ARG A 275 -10.31 10.51 5.27
CA ARG A 275 -9.73 9.57 6.24
C ARG A 275 -8.27 9.27 5.95
N LYS A 276 -7.94 9.12 4.66
CA LYS A 276 -6.58 8.93 4.18
C LYS A 276 -6.45 9.45 2.77
N VAL A 277 -5.24 9.91 2.43
CA VAL A 277 -4.85 10.28 1.07
C VAL A 277 -3.55 9.55 0.74
N ARG A 278 -3.35 9.21 -0.53
CA ARG A 278 -2.10 8.68 -1.04
C ARG A 278 -1.87 9.07 -2.50
N TYR A 279 -0.63 9.41 -2.86
CA TYR A 279 -0.23 9.58 -4.24
C TYR A 279 0.19 8.25 -4.88
N LEU A 280 -0.34 7.96 -6.06
CA LEU A 280 -0.08 6.75 -6.85
C LEU A 280 0.73 7.13 -8.09
N SER A 281 2.02 6.86 -8.05
CA SER A 281 2.93 7.19 -9.15
C SER A 281 2.64 6.43 -10.44
N SER A 282 2.26 5.16 -10.37
CA SER A 282 1.95 4.33 -11.54
C SER A 282 0.73 4.83 -12.32
N LEU A 283 -0.15 5.61 -11.68
CA LEU A 283 -1.38 6.14 -12.26
C LEU A 283 -1.33 7.66 -12.45
N GLU A 284 -0.25 8.31 -12.01
CA GLU A 284 -0.14 9.77 -11.87
C GLU A 284 -1.39 10.39 -11.24
N ALA A 285 -1.89 9.76 -10.17
CA ALA A 285 -3.15 10.12 -9.54
C ALA A 285 -3.03 10.05 -8.02
N PHE A 286 -3.85 10.80 -7.31
CA PHE A 286 -3.95 10.65 -5.86
C PHE A 286 -5.30 10.05 -5.49
N VAL A 287 -5.27 9.14 -4.51
CA VAL A 287 -6.44 8.43 -4.00
C VAL A 287 -6.74 8.93 -2.62
N SER A 288 -8.02 9.13 -2.36
CA SER A 288 -8.55 9.58 -1.09
C SER A 288 -9.73 8.72 -0.68
N CYS A 289 -9.95 8.56 0.62
CA CYS A 289 -11.06 7.78 1.14
C CYS A 289 -11.83 8.53 2.23
N SER A 290 -13.12 8.20 2.37
CA SER A 290 -14.01 8.78 3.36
C SER A 290 -15.03 7.76 3.87
N THR A 291 -15.64 8.06 5.01
CA THR A 291 -16.73 7.29 5.61
C THR A 291 -18.07 7.48 4.91
N ARG A 292 -18.16 8.40 3.94
CA ARG A 292 -19.38 8.65 3.17
C ARG A 292 -19.57 7.62 2.05
N PRO A 293 -20.70 6.88 1.99
CA PRO A 293 -20.97 5.88 0.95
C PRO A 293 -20.92 6.40 -0.50
N GLN A 294 -21.34 7.65 -0.70
CA GLN A 294 -21.40 8.31 -2.02
C GLN A 294 -20.03 8.76 -2.55
N SER A 295 -19.03 8.77 -1.68
CA SER A 295 -17.67 9.21 -2.00
C SER A 295 -16.71 8.40 -1.13
N SER A 296 -16.89 7.08 -1.12
CA SER A 296 -16.15 6.21 -0.21
C SER A 296 -14.67 6.20 -0.54
N MET A 297 -14.36 6.13 -1.83
CA MET A 297 -13.02 6.28 -2.37
C MET A 297 -13.10 7.16 -3.62
N VAL A 298 -12.15 8.07 -3.77
CA VAL A 298 -12.09 9.00 -4.88
C VAL A 298 -10.66 9.02 -5.43
N ILE A 299 -10.53 8.91 -6.74
CA ILE A 299 -9.27 9.02 -7.46
C ILE A 299 -9.28 10.35 -8.23
N GLY A 300 -8.32 11.22 -7.90
CA GLY A 300 -8.02 12.43 -8.63
C GLY A 300 -6.91 12.18 -9.65
N TRP A 301 -7.28 12.07 -10.92
CA TRP A 301 -6.37 11.89 -12.05
C TRP A 301 -5.79 13.24 -12.45
N TRP A 302 -4.47 13.34 -12.38
CA TRP A 302 -3.77 14.55 -12.77
C TRP A 302 -3.35 14.48 -14.23
N GLU A 303 -3.82 15.43 -15.02
CA GLU A 303 -3.41 15.55 -16.42
C GLU A 303 -2.41 16.69 -16.56
N LYS A 304 -1.12 16.35 -16.68
CA LYS A 304 -0.02 17.33 -16.71
C LYS A 304 -0.17 18.39 -17.81
N GLU A 305 -0.69 17.99 -18.97
CA GLU A 305 -0.85 18.87 -20.13
C GLU A 305 -1.94 19.92 -19.93
N SER A 306 -3.09 19.52 -19.40
CA SER A 306 -4.25 20.40 -19.24
C SER A 306 -4.25 21.13 -17.90
N ARG A 307 -3.38 20.73 -16.95
CA ARG A 307 -3.39 21.13 -15.54
C ARG A 307 -4.76 20.97 -14.89
N ASN A 308 -5.59 20.08 -15.44
CA ASN A 308 -6.90 19.80 -14.91
C ASN A 308 -6.88 18.53 -14.08
N LEU A 309 -7.83 18.48 -13.14
CA LEU A 309 -8.06 17.35 -12.30
C LEU A 309 -9.34 16.65 -12.74
N ARG A 310 -9.22 15.45 -13.29
CA ARG A 310 -10.39 14.59 -13.52
C ARG A 310 -10.62 13.75 -12.28
N VAL A 311 -11.84 13.71 -11.79
CA VAL A 311 -12.16 12.98 -10.55
C VAL A 311 -13.05 11.79 -10.83
N THR A 312 -12.72 10.64 -10.27
CA THR A 312 -13.50 9.39 -10.38
C THR A 312 -13.87 8.91 -8.99
N SER A 313 -15.17 8.65 -8.76
CA SER A 313 -15.69 8.25 -7.46
C SER A 313 -16.09 6.78 -7.46
N PHE A 314 -15.81 6.11 -6.34
CA PHE A 314 -16.12 4.72 -6.06
C PHE A 314 -17.02 4.63 -4.84
N PHE A 315 -17.98 3.72 -4.92
CA PHE A 315 -19.07 3.62 -3.96
C PHE A 315 -18.93 2.34 -3.14
N THR A 316 -18.95 2.48 -1.81
CA THR A 316 -19.07 1.35 -0.87
C THR A 316 -20.29 1.54 0.00
N LYS A 317 -20.82 0.47 0.60
CA LYS A 317 -22.10 0.54 1.33
C LYS A 317 -22.00 1.38 2.60
N ARG A 318 -20.88 1.26 3.34
CA ARG A 318 -20.74 1.89 4.67
C ARG A 318 -19.47 2.73 4.85
N GLY A 319 -18.83 3.11 3.74
CA GLY A 319 -17.64 3.97 3.76
C GLY A 319 -16.33 3.23 4.03
N VAL A 320 -15.23 3.95 3.88
CA VAL A 320 -13.86 3.43 3.94
C VAL A 320 -13.07 4.21 4.99
N TRP A 321 -12.24 3.50 5.74
CA TRP A 321 -11.35 4.06 6.75
C TRP A 321 -9.90 4.13 6.27
N ASP A 322 -9.47 3.15 5.49
CA ASP A 322 -8.09 3.03 5.03
C ASP A 322 -8.02 2.52 3.58
N VAL A 323 -6.96 2.91 2.89
CA VAL A 323 -6.71 2.56 1.48
C VAL A 323 -5.22 2.27 1.26
N ASP A 324 -4.94 1.26 0.44
CA ASP A 324 -3.60 0.96 -0.06
C ASP A 324 -3.61 0.55 -1.53
N HIS A 325 -2.46 0.67 -2.19
CA HIS A 325 -2.30 0.41 -3.62
C HIS A 325 -1.08 -0.48 -3.88
N HIS A 326 -1.25 -1.44 -4.79
CA HIS A 326 -0.18 -2.29 -5.28
C HIS A 326 0.13 -1.94 -6.74
N PRO A 327 1.21 -1.19 -7.06
CA PRO A 327 1.56 -0.81 -8.42
C PRO A 327 1.73 -1.99 -9.38
N GLY A 328 2.37 -3.08 -8.93
CA GLY A 328 2.60 -4.24 -9.81
C GLY A 328 1.35 -5.00 -10.23
N LEU A 329 0.29 -5.00 -9.42
CA LEU A 329 -1.00 -5.66 -9.72
C LEU A 329 -2.05 -4.66 -10.21
N ASN A 330 -1.76 -3.37 -10.11
CA ASN A 330 -2.67 -2.27 -10.34
C ASN A 330 -4.01 -2.42 -9.58
N LEU A 331 -3.91 -2.78 -8.30
CA LEU A 331 -5.06 -2.98 -7.42
C LEU A 331 -5.03 -1.98 -6.27
N ILE A 332 -6.22 -1.47 -5.93
CA ILE A 332 -6.44 -0.64 -4.74
C ILE A 332 -7.24 -1.46 -3.73
N ALA A 333 -6.70 -1.64 -2.54
CA ALA A 333 -7.39 -2.26 -1.42
C ALA A 333 -8.03 -1.19 -0.54
N THR A 334 -9.27 -1.45 -0.15
CA THR A 334 -10.03 -0.57 0.75
C THR A 334 -10.47 -1.36 1.98
N ALA A 335 -10.27 -0.77 3.15
CA ALA A 335 -10.73 -1.28 4.43
C ALA A 335 -11.78 -0.33 5.01
N GLY A 336 -12.88 -0.88 5.52
CA GLY A 336 -13.97 -0.06 6.04
C GLY A 336 -14.96 -0.82 6.90
N VAL A 337 -16.15 -0.24 7.01
CA VAL A 337 -17.23 -0.70 7.89
C VAL A 337 -17.92 -1.97 7.36
N ASP A 338 -17.61 -2.40 6.14
CA ASP A 338 -18.25 -3.55 5.51
C ASP A 338 -17.68 -4.91 5.94
N HIS A 339 -16.87 -4.96 7.01
CA HIS A 339 -16.23 -6.15 7.62
C HIS A 339 -15.40 -6.98 6.63
N GLN A 340 -15.15 -6.43 5.46
CA GLN A 340 -14.49 -7.07 4.34
C GLN A 340 -13.44 -6.10 3.79
N VAL A 341 -12.44 -6.66 3.14
CA VAL A 341 -11.48 -5.87 2.37
C VAL A 341 -11.87 -5.96 0.91
N LEU A 342 -12.15 -4.82 0.27
CA LEU A 342 -12.54 -4.78 -1.13
C LEU A 342 -11.34 -4.38 -1.98
N LEU A 343 -11.11 -5.15 -3.05
CA LEU A 343 -10.08 -4.87 -4.06
C LEU A 343 -10.72 -4.25 -5.29
N TRP A 344 -10.12 -3.17 -5.77
CA TRP A 344 -10.62 -2.37 -6.88
C TRP A 344 -9.59 -2.31 -8.00
N ASN A 345 -10.08 -2.35 -9.23
CA ASN A 345 -9.33 -1.90 -10.38
C ASN A 345 -9.55 -0.38 -10.51
N PRO A 346 -8.50 0.45 -10.57
CA PRO A 346 -8.61 1.90 -10.71
C PRO A 346 -9.45 2.39 -11.89
N TYR A 347 -9.61 1.58 -12.94
CA TYR A 347 -10.37 1.94 -14.14
C TYR A 347 -11.82 1.46 -14.11
N VAL A 348 -12.19 0.55 -13.20
CA VAL A 348 -13.53 -0.04 -13.12
C VAL A 348 -14.24 0.44 -11.86
N THR A 349 -15.18 1.37 -12.03
CA THR A 349 -15.89 2.01 -10.91
C THR A 349 -17.13 1.26 -10.44
N SER A 350 -17.70 0.41 -11.29
CA SER A 350 -19.03 -0.17 -11.07
C SER A 350 -19.06 -1.17 -9.92
N LYS A 351 -18.03 -2.00 -9.79
CA LYS A 351 -17.95 -3.08 -8.79
C LYS A 351 -16.50 -3.36 -8.40
N PRO A 352 -16.27 -3.81 -7.15
CA PRO A 352 -14.96 -4.33 -6.75
C PRO A 352 -14.65 -5.62 -7.52
N VAL A 353 -13.35 -5.85 -7.77
CA VAL A 353 -12.83 -7.06 -8.42
C VAL A 353 -12.96 -8.26 -7.50
N CYS A 354 -12.70 -8.06 -6.21
CA CYS A 354 -12.73 -9.11 -5.21
C CYS A 354 -13.16 -8.53 -3.85
N ALA A 355 -13.84 -9.36 -3.05
CA ALA A 355 -14.19 -9.07 -1.68
C ALA A 355 -13.63 -10.15 -0.75
N LEU A 356 -12.63 -9.79 0.05
CA LEU A 356 -11.98 -10.68 1.00
C LEU A 356 -12.80 -10.70 2.29
N SER A 357 -13.52 -11.80 2.49
CA SER A 357 -14.40 -12.01 3.64
C SER A 357 -13.78 -12.93 4.67
N GLY A 358 -13.89 -12.57 5.94
CA GLY A 358 -13.37 -13.38 7.04
C GLY A 358 -13.20 -12.65 8.36
N HIS A 359 -13.17 -11.32 8.35
CA HIS A 359 -13.26 -10.52 9.57
C HIS A 359 -14.69 -10.49 10.11
N THR A 360 -14.82 -10.48 11.44
CA THR A 360 -16.12 -10.43 12.11
C THR A 360 -16.55 -8.99 12.41
N CYS A 361 -15.61 -8.06 12.45
CA CYS A 361 -15.82 -6.64 12.73
C CYS A 361 -15.25 -5.74 11.62
N PRO A 362 -15.54 -4.42 11.64
CA PRO A 362 -14.99 -3.45 10.70
C PRO A 362 -13.46 -3.47 10.58
N VAL A 363 -12.96 -3.43 9.35
CA VAL A 363 -11.53 -3.44 9.06
C VAL A 363 -10.99 -2.03 9.17
N VAL A 364 -10.02 -1.83 10.06
CA VAL A 364 -9.43 -0.53 10.42
C VAL A 364 -8.28 -0.14 9.51
N ALA A 365 -7.42 -1.09 9.17
CA ALA A 365 -6.22 -0.81 8.40
C ALA A 365 -5.95 -1.90 7.37
N VAL A 366 -5.32 -1.50 6.26
CA VAL A 366 -4.94 -2.38 5.15
C VAL A 366 -3.57 -2.01 4.61
N CYS A 367 -2.75 -3.01 4.29
CA CYS A 367 -1.44 -2.79 3.70
C CYS A 367 -1.02 -3.94 2.78
N PHE A 368 -0.57 -3.62 1.57
CA PHE A 368 0.01 -4.56 0.63
C PHE A 368 1.46 -4.89 0.96
N MET A 369 1.81 -6.16 0.75
CA MET A 369 3.19 -6.61 0.58
C MET A 369 3.51 -6.64 -0.91
N GLN A 370 4.21 -5.61 -1.38
CA GLN A 370 4.57 -5.40 -2.79
C GLN A 370 5.39 -6.57 -3.37
N THR A 371 6.26 -7.16 -2.54
CA THR A 371 7.15 -8.27 -2.97
C THR A 371 6.45 -9.62 -3.10
N LYS A 372 5.41 -9.88 -2.30
CA LYS A 372 4.80 -11.22 -2.17
C LYS A 372 3.38 -11.33 -2.74
N GLN A 373 2.84 -10.24 -3.29
CA GLN A 373 1.43 -10.15 -3.73
C GLN A 373 0.44 -10.55 -2.62
N GLN A 374 0.79 -10.22 -1.38
CA GLN A 374 -0.02 -10.50 -0.19
C GLN A 374 -0.60 -9.20 0.35
N LEU A 375 -1.68 -9.31 1.11
CA LEU A 375 -2.35 -8.18 1.75
C LEU A 375 -2.54 -8.45 3.23
N LEU A 376 -2.12 -7.50 4.07
CA LEU A 376 -2.43 -7.48 5.48
C LEU A 376 -3.67 -6.64 5.73
N SER A 377 -4.55 -7.15 6.59
CA SER A 377 -5.67 -6.38 7.11
C SER A 377 -5.80 -6.55 8.61
N TYR A 378 -6.13 -5.46 9.29
CA TYR A 378 -6.37 -5.42 10.72
C TYR A 378 -7.78 -4.92 11.00
N SER A 379 -8.52 -5.63 11.84
CA SER A 379 -9.91 -5.28 12.18
C SER A 379 -10.10 -4.97 13.67
N LYS A 380 -11.22 -4.30 13.98
CA LYS A 380 -11.68 -4.08 15.36
C LYS A 380 -11.95 -5.38 16.12
N ASP A 381 -12.02 -6.52 15.43
CA ASP A 381 -12.06 -7.87 16.03
C ASP A 381 -10.74 -8.25 16.73
N LYS A 382 -9.71 -7.39 16.63
CA LYS A 382 -8.36 -7.63 17.15
C LYS A 382 -7.69 -8.81 16.45
N VAL A 383 -8.00 -9.01 15.19
CA VAL A 383 -7.42 -10.03 14.33
C VAL A 383 -6.66 -9.35 13.21
N LEU A 384 -5.41 -9.79 13.02
CA LEU A 384 -4.64 -9.49 11.82
C LEU A 384 -4.76 -10.68 10.85
N CYS A 385 -5.26 -10.42 9.65
CA CYS A 385 -5.35 -11.41 8.59
C CYS A 385 -4.31 -11.13 7.51
N LEU A 386 -3.66 -12.18 7.03
CA LEU A 386 -2.82 -12.17 5.84
C LEU A 386 -3.57 -12.88 4.71
N TRP A 387 -3.81 -12.15 3.63
CA TRP A 387 -4.49 -12.64 2.45
C TRP A 387 -3.49 -12.84 1.33
N ASP A 388 -3.67 -13.90 0.57
CA ASP A 388 -3.03 -14.03 -0.74
C ASP A 388 -3.98 -13.46 -1.79
N VAL A 389 -3.50 -12.48 -2.55
CA VAL A 389 -4.33 -11.74 -3.52
C VAL A 389 -4.70 -12.63 -4.71
N SER A 390 -3.80 -13.54 -5.10
CA SER A 390 -4.04 -14.45 -6.23
C SER A 390 -5.11 -15.50 -5.93
N SER A 391 -5.01 -16.19 -4.80
CA SER A 391 -6.00 -17.20 -4.39
C SER A 391 -7.25 -16.61 -3.72
N GLN A 392 -7.21 -15.33 -3.32
CA GLN A 392 -8.28 -14.64 -2.58
C GLN A 392 -8.60 -15.31 -1.24
N GLN A 393 -7.64 -16.03 -0.67
CA GLN A 393 -7.82 -16.77 0.59
C GLN A 393 -7.03 -16.14 1.74
N CYS A 394 -7.57 -16.30 2.95
CA CYS A 394 -6.87 -15.95 4.18
C CYS A 394 -5.83 -17.03 4.47
N VAL A 395 -4.55 -16.71 4.23
CA VAL A 395 -3.42 -17.61 4.49
C VAL A 395 -3.14 -17.73 5.98
N HIS A 396 -3.22 -16.61 6.71
CA HIS A 396 -2.89 -16.60 8.12
C HIS A 396 -3.81 -15.68 8.92
N ARG A 397 -4.21 -16.13 10.11
CA ARG A 397 -5.04 -15.39 11.05
C ARG A 397 -4.35 -15.30 12.41
N LEU A 398 -3.96 -14.10 12.81
CA LEU A 398 -3.38 -13.82 14.13
C LEU A 398 -4.44 -13.21 15.04
N ALA A 399 -4.92 -14.00 16.00
CA ALA A 399 -5.88 -13.58 17.02
C ALA A 399 -5.27 -13.72 18.43
N GLY A 400 -5.76 -12.93 19.39
CA GLY A 400 -5.39 -13.06 20.82
C GLY A 400 -4.02 -12.51 21.21
N VAL A 401 -3.18 -12.11 20.25
CA VAL A 401 -1.85 -11.53 20.50
C VAL A 401 -1.94 -10.04 20.85
N PHE A 402 -2.98 -9.35 20.40
CA PHE A 402 -3.13 -7.90 20.56
C PHE A 402 -3.82 -7.54 21.89
N PRO A 403 -3.41 -6.42 22.54
CA PRO A 403 -3.97 -6.00 23.81
C PRO A 403 -5.47 -5.72 23.69
N LYS A 404 -6.21 -5.99 24.78
CA LYS A 404 -7.61 -5.62 24.87
C LYS A 404 -7.73 -4.11 25.01
N THR A 405 -7.89 -3.42 23.89
CA THR A 405 -8.18 -1.98 23.88
C THR A 405 -9.68 -1.69 23.87
N GLN A 406 -10.06 -0.48 24.30
CA GLN A 406 -11.41 0.08 24.22
C GLN A 406 -11.85 0.31 22.75
N GLU A 407 -13.15 0.51 22.51
CA GLU A 407 -13.79 0.43 21.18
C GLU A 407 -13.38 1.52 20.16
N ASP A 408 -12.76 2.61 20.64
CA ASP A 408 -12.37 3.78 19.85
C ASP A 408 -10.85 3.91 19.61
N THR A 409 -10.14 2.79 19.45
CA THR A 409 -8.72 2.86 19.08
C THR A 409 -8.54 3.18 17.61
N HIS A 410 -7.84 4.29 17.34
CA HIS A 410 -7.21 4.53 16.04
C HIS A 410 -5.99 3.61 15.93
N THR A 411 -6.05 2.64 15.02
CA THR A 411 -4.93 1.75 14.74
C THR A 411 -4.25 2.17 13.46
N LEU A 412 -2.94 2.37 13.52
CA LEU A 412 -2.11 2.56 12.33
C LEU A 412 -1.28 1.31 12.11
N LEU A 413 -1.26 0.85 10.87
CA LEU A 413 -0.52 -0.32 10.42
C LEU A 413 0.59 0.15 9.48
N PHE A 414 1.83 -0.16 9.82
CA PHE A 414 3.00 0.16 9.03
C PHE A 414 3.81 -1.11 8.79
N LEU A 415 4.00 -1.45 7.53
CA LEU A 415 4.82 -2.58 7.12
C LEU A 415 6.16 -2.10 6.59
N HIS A 416 7.24 -2.66 7.11
CA HIS A 416 8.59 -2.50 6.61
C HIS A 416 9.06 -3.79 5.94
N GLU A 417 8.89 -3.86 4.61
CA GLU A 417 9.14 -5.10 3.85
C GLU A 417 10.59 -5.59 3.93
N GLU A 418 11.59 -4.71 3.80
CA GLU A 418 13.01 -5.13 3.76
C GLU A 418 13.47 -5.83 5.05
N ARG A 419 12.87 -5.46 6.18
CA ARG A 419 13.17 -6.03 7.51
C ARG A 419 12.09 -7.00 7.98
N GLN A 420 11.02 -7.14 7.19
CA GLN A 420 9.80 -7.87 7.52
C GLN A 420 9.29 -7.52 8.94
N LEU A 421 9.22 -6.22 9.23
CA LEU A 421 8.74 -5.69 10.50
C LEU A 421 7.35 -5.07 10.29
N LEU A 422 6.38 -5.52 11.06
CA LEU A 422 5.07 -4.91 11.16
C LEU A 422 4.99 -4.10 12.45
N LEU A 423 4.69 -2.82 12.31
CA LEU A 423 4.46 -1.91 13.42
C LEU A 423 2.97 -1.59 13.50
N LEU A 424 2.41 -1.77 14.69
CA LEU A 424 1.03 -1.42 14.99
C LEU A 424 1.01 -0.41 16.13
N SER A 425 0.32 0.71 15.93
CA SER A 425 0.08 1.67 17.01
C SER A 425 -1.35 1.55 17.53
N PHE A 426 -1.49 1.48 18.85
CA PHE A 426 -2.75 1.47 19.59
C PHE A 426 -2.73 2.57 20.65
N ASN A 427 -3.24 3.76 20.34
CA ASN A 427 -3.17 4.91 21.23
C ASN A 427 -1.72 5.13 21.76
N SER A 428 -1.48 4.89 23.04
CA SER A 428 -0.16 5.01 23.68
C SER A 428 0.78 3.85 23.42
N LEU A 429 0.27 2.70 22.96
CA LEU A 429 1.05 1.49 22.80
C LEU A 429 1.60 1.40 21.38
N LEU A 430 2.86 1.00 21.30
CA LEU A 430 3.52 0.65 20.07
C LEU A 430 3.91 -0.81 20.11
N LEU A 431 3.37 -1.58 19.17
CA LEU A 431 3.64 -2.99 19.03
C LEU A 431 4.51 -3.24 17.82
N LEU A 432 5.51 -4.10 18.01
CA LEU A 432 6.38 -4.59 16.96
C LEU A 432 6.19 -6.09 16.79
N LEU A 433 5.92 -6.49 15.57
CA LEU A 433 5.82 -7.87 15.15
C LEU A 433 6.82 -8.09 14.02
N GLY A 434 7.92 -8.79 14.29
CA GLY A 434 8.87 -9.17 13.26
C GLY A 434 8.54 -10.53 12.68
N THR A 435 8.76 -10.74 11.39
CA THR A 435 8.75 -12.11 10.85
C THR A 435 10.08 -12.79 11.17
N GLN A 436 10.04 -14.10 11.38
CA GLN A 436 11.22 -14.94 11.37
C GLN A 436 11.68 -15.07 9.92
N LYS A 437 12.99 -14.96 9.65
CA LYS A 437 13.52 -15.43 8.37
C LYS A 437 13.31 -16.93 8.35
N GLU A 438 12.61 -17.45 7.35
CA GLU A 438 12.63 -18.87 7.05
C GLU A 438 14.06 -19.22 6.60
N GLU A 439 14.95 -19.52 7.55
CA GLU A 439 16.01 -20.46 7.22
C GLU A 439 15.31 -21.79 6.97
N LYS A 440 15.15 -22.17 5.70
CA LYS A 440 14.95 -23.57 5.34
C LYS A 440 16.21 -24.34 5.73
N ARG A 441 16.42 -24.56 7.03
CA ARG A 441 17.12 -25.74 7.49
C ARG A 441 16.09 -26.85 7.44
N THR A 442 15.98 -27.50 6.28
CA THR A 442 15.46 -28.85 6.24
C THR A 442 16.50 -29.75 6.92
N SER A 443 16.55 -29.72 8.26
CA SER A 443 17.25 -30.75 9.00
C SER A 443 16.36 -31.99 8.94
N SER A 444 16.65 -32.90 8.01
CA SER A 444 16.04 -34.23 7.99
C SER A 444 16.51 -35.09 9.17
N HIS A 445 17.51 -34.63 9.92
CA HIS A 445 18.14 -35.35 11.03
C HIS A 445 18.35 -34.42 12.23
N ASP A 446 18.04 -34.91 13.43
CA ASP A 446 18.32 -34.24 14.72
C ASP A 446 19.80 -34.27 15.11
N HIS A 447 20.60 -35.12 14.45
CA HIS A 447 22.03 -35.32 14.71
C HIS A 447 22.89 -34.81 13.54
N PRO A 448 24.16 -34.42 13.77
CA PRO A 448 25.06 -33.99 12.70
C PRO A 448 25.20 -35.08 11.65
N VAL A 449 24.94 -34.72 10.39
CA VAL A 449 25.12 -35.61 9.23
C VAL A 449 26.61 -35.81 9.02
N THR A 450 27.10 -37.04 9.20
CA THR A 450 28.53 -37.36 9.11
C THR A 450 28.97 -37.71 7.69
N CYS A 451 28.04 -38.17 6.84
CA CYS A 451 28.33 -38.48 5.45
C CYS A 451 27.17 -38.11 4.52
N VAL A 452 27.50 -37.61 3.33
CA VAL A 452 26.56 -37.32 2.26
C VAL A 452 27.06 -38.02 1.01
N LEU A 453 26.26 -38.93 0.48
CA LEU A 453 26.55 -39.65 -0.76
C LEU A 453 25.58 -39.18 -1.85
N TYR A 454 26.12 -38.76 -2.99
CA TYR A 454 25.34 -38.39 -4.15
C TYR A 454 25.38 -39.50 -5.20
N ASN A 455 24.21 -40.02 -5.56
CA ASN A 455 24.06 -40.98 -6.64
C ASN A 455 23.68 -40.24 -7.94
N SER A 456 24.63 -40.19 -8.88
CA SER A 456 24.49 -39.48 -10.16
C SER A 456 23.48 -40.13 -11.11
N LEU A 457 23.25 -41.45 -11.01
CA LEU A 457 22.32 -42.17 -11.89
C LEU A 457 20.85 -41.86 -11.57
N PHE A 458 20.53 -41.63 -10.29
CA PHE A 458 19.15 -41.35 -9.84
C PHE A 458 18.93 -39.90 -9.39
N ARG A 459 19.97 -39.04 -9.45
CA ARG A 459 19.96 -37.66 -8.92
C ARG A 459 19.47 -37.59 -7.46
N GLN A 460 19.90 -38.52 -6.62
CA GLN A 460 19.50 -38.59 -5.21
C GLN A 460 20.70 -38.33 -4.29
N VAL A 461 20.44 -37.65 -3.17
CA VAL A 461 21.40 -37.39 -2.11
C VAL A 461 20.97 -38.18 -0.88
N CYS A 462 21.80 -39.11 -0.42
CA CYS A 462 21.58 -39.87 0.81
C CYS A 462 22.47 -39.30 1.92
N GLY A 463 21.87 -38.87 3.04
CA GLY A 463 22.58 -38.44 4.24
C GLY A 463 22.53 -39.51 5.33
N GLY A 464 23.69 -39.83 5.93
CA GLY A 464 23.79 -40.71 7.09
C GLY A 464 23.96 -39.91 8.38
N ALA A 465 23.15 -40.20 9.40
CA ALA A 465 23.29 -39.64 10.74
C ALA A 465 23.58 -40.77 11.75
N VAL A 466 24.61 -40.59 12.59
CA VAL A 466 24.95 -41.55 13.63
C VAL A 466 23.98 -41.38 14.79
N ARG A 467 23.27 -42.45 15.16
CA ARG A 467 22.59 -42.54 16.46
C ARG A 467 23.54 -43.24 17.42
N ASP A 468 24.00 -42.54 18.44
CA ASP A 468 24.68 -43.19 19.56
C ASP A 468 23.66 -44.06 20.31
N ILE A 469 23.76 -45.37 20.14
CA ILE A 469 23.02 -46.34 20.94
C ILE A 469 23.90 -46.63 22.16
N HIS A 470 23.66 -45.91 23.25
CA HIS A 470 24.11 -46.34 24.57
C HIS A 470 22.94 -47.01 25.29
N SER A 471 23.17 -48.30 25.61
CA SER A 471 22.37 -49.19 26.46
C SER A 471 22.23 -48.70 27.88
#